data_AF-A0A5B7SVL1-F1
#
_entry.id   AF-A0A5B7SVL1-F1
#
_cell.length_a   1.000
_cell.length_b   1.000
_cell.length_c   1.000
_cell.angle_alpha   90.00
_cell.angle_beta   90.00
_cell.angle_gamma   90.00
#
_symmetry.space_group_name_H-M   'P 1'
#
loop_
_entity.id
_entity.type
_entity.pdbx_description
1 polymer ?
#
loop_
_entity_poly.entity_id
_entity_poly.type
_entity_poly.pdbx_seq_one_letter_code
_entity_poly.pdbx_strand_id
1 'polypeptide(L)'
;MNLKRTTLIPVDDPGLAKSIFNAFIEKEMMILMIIIGDTKSVREAIPMADNLATLSYFNMERWVLWIRDGKVLETTLKEHLKASTEDHANADFGDIKCFCFSPIADEVAGIILKNGKLDYASLHQSFFRAQAHDIAITNS
;
A
#
# COMPACT_ATOMS: atom_id res chain seq x y z
N MET A 1 16.48 -8.75 8.98
CA MET A 1 16.01 -7.41 8.57
C MET A 1 15.16 -6.88 9.72
N ASN A 2 15.47 -5.70 10.25
CA ASN A 2 14.70 -5.10 11.34
C ASN A 2 13.77 -4.03 10.74
N LEU A 3 12.51 -4.39 10.50
CA LEU A 3 11.49 -3.52 9.92
C LEU A 3 10.66 -2.89 11.03
N LYS A 4 10.50 -1.57 11.01
CA LYS A 4 9.82 -0.83 12.09
C LYS A 4 8.38 -0.46 11.76
N ARG A 5 8.09 -0.25 10.48
CA ARG A 5 6.81 0.24 9.94
C ARG A 5 6.28 -0.67 8.84
N THR A 6 6.68 -1.94 8.86
CA THR A 6 6.22 -2.96 7.91
C THR A 6 5.61 -4.13 8.64
N THR A 7 4.41 -4.50 8.24
CA THR A 7 3.75 -5.75 8.66
C THR A 7 3.80 -6.74 7.50
N LEU A 8 4.33 -7.92 7.78
CA LEU A 8 4.23 -9.05 6.86
C LEU A 8 2.86 -9.72 7.05
N ILE A 9 2.10 -9.83 5.97
CA ILE A 9 0.80 -10.51 5.98
C ILE A 9 1.02 -12.02 5.88
N PRO A 10 0.38 -12.84 6.74
CA PRO A 10 0.46 -14.29 6.67
C PRO A 10 -0.15 -14.80 5.35
N VAL A 11 0.41 -15.89 4.82
CA VAL A 11 -0.01 -16.45 3.51
C VAL A 11 -0.73 -17.78 3.66
N ASP A 12 -0.60 -18.41 4.83
CA ASP A 12 -1.11 -19.72 5.21
C ASP A 12 -2.52 -19.67 5.79
N ASP A 13 -2.93 -18.52 6.32
CA ASP A 13 -4.27 -18.29 6.86
C ASP A 13 -4.92 -17.05 6.21
N PRO A 14 -5.79 -17.24 5.20
CA PRO A 14 -6.50 -16.14 4.56
C PRO A 14 -7.44 -15.37 5.49
N GLY A 15 -7.99 -16.04 6.51
CA GLY A 15 -8.88 -15.41 7.49
C GLY A 15 -8.09 -14.45 8.38
N LEU A 16 -6.94 -14.90 8.89
CA LEU A 16 -6.02 -14.06 9.65
C LEU A 16 -5.44 -12.93 8.79
N ALA A 17 -5.04 -13.23 7.55
CA ALA A 17 -4.54 -12.22 6.61
C ALA A 17 -5.55 -11.07 6.41
N LYS A 18 -6.83 -11.42 6.20
CA LYS A 18 -7.90 -10.44 6.04
C LYS A 18 -8.16 -9.67 7.32
N SER A 19 -8.19 -10.34 8.46
CA SER A 19 -8.38 -9.69 9.75
C SER A 19 -7.27 -8.67 10.06
N ILE A 20 -6.01 -9.02 9.79
CA ILE A 20 -4.88 -8.08 9.94
C ILE A 20 -5.04 -6.92 8.97
N PHE A 21 -5.28 -7.19 7.68
CA PHE A 21 -5.45 -6.14 6.68
C PHE A 21 -6.54 -5.13 7.05
N ASN A 22 -7.73 -5.63 7.42
CA ASN A 22 -8.85 -4.79 7.85
C ASN A 22 -8.49 -3.97 9.10
N ALA A 23 -7.83 -4.57 10.09
CA ALA A 23 -7.40 -3.84 11.29
C ALA A 23 -6.45 -2.68 10.98
N PHE A 24 -5.66 -2.77 9.92
CA PHE A 24 -4.80 -1.67 9.46
C PHE A 24 -5.59 -0.59 8.71
N ILE A 25 -6.52 -0.96 7.83
CA ILE A 25 -7.37 0.00 7.10
C ILE A 25 -8.31 0.75 8.03
N GLU A 26 -8.92 0.05 8.99
CA GLU A 26 -9.87 0.63 9.96
C GLU A 26 -9.18 1.50 11.01
N LYS A 27 -7.85 1.43 11.13
CA LYS A 27 -7.10 2.29 12.04
C LYS A 27 -7.11 3.72 11.51
N GLU A 28 -7.92 4.56 12.16
CA GLU A 28 -8.08 5.96 11.76
C GLU A 28 -6.72 6.67 11.61
N MET A 29 -6.54 7.34 10.45
CA MET A 29 -5.44 8.26 10.13
C MET A 29 -4.06 7.65 9.80
N MET A 30 -4.02 6.65 8.92
CA MET A 30 -2.75 6.07 8.44
C MET A 30 -2.76 5.76 6.94
N ILE A 31 -1.75 6.27 6.22
CA ILE A 31 -1.52 5.89 4.82
C ILE A 31 -0.86 4.51 4.78
N LEU A 32 -1.48 3.58 4.06
CA LEU A 32 -0.98 2.21 3.92
C LEU A 32 -0.38 2.01 2.54
N MET A 33 0.90 1.67 2.47
CA MET A 33 1.51 1.16 1.25
C MET A 33 1.37 -0.36 1.20
N ILE A 34 0.65 -0.85 0.20
CA ILE A 34 0.50 -2.28 -0.05
C ILE A 34 1.55 -2.70 -1.07
N ILE A 35 2.43 -3.64 -0.72
CA ILE A 35 3.42 -4.21 -1.64
C ILE A 35 3.14 -5.70 -1.81
N ILE A 36 2.99 -6.13 -3.07
CA ILE A 36 2.53 -7.48 -3.42
C ILE A 36 3.66 -8.27 -4.09
N GLY A 37 3.84 -9.51 -3.64
CA GLY A 37 4.80 -10.47 -4.18
C GLY A 37 6.04 -10.66 -3.31
N ASP A 38 6.90 -11.57 -3.74
CA ASP A 38 8.11 -11.96 -3.00
C ASP A 38 9.33 -12.10 -3.93
N THR A 39 9.36 -11.34 -5.02
CA THR A 39 10.49 -11.31 -5.94
C THR A 39 11.69 -10.62 -5.32
N LYS A 40 12.89 -10.82 -5.90
CA LYS A 40 14.11 -10.13 -5.46
C LYS A 40 13.92 -8.60 -5.41
N SER A 41 13.32 -8.01 -6.44
CA SER A 41 13.06 -6.56 -6.49
C SER A 41 12.09 -6.09 -5.41
N VAL A 42 11.08 -6.88 -5.06
CA VAL A 42 10.18 -6.57 -3.93
C VAL A 42 10.95 -6.62 -2.61
N ARG A 43 11.72 -7.69 -2.36
CA ARG A 43 12.51 -7.83 -1.13
C ARG A 43 13.52 -6.69 -0.93
N GLU A 44 14.13 -6.22 -2.02
CA GLU A 44 15.02 -5.05 -2.01
C GLU A 44 14.28 -3.74 -1.74
N ALA A 45 13.00 -3.64 -2.16
CA ALA A 45 12.16 -2.48 -1.94
C ALA A 45 11.62 -2.34 -0.51
N ILE A 46 11.38 -3.46 0.18
CA ILE A 46 10.80 -3.44 1.54
C ILE A 46 11.58 -2.54 2.52
N PRO A 47 12.91 -2.65 2.67
CA PRO A 47 13.68 -1.72 3.52
C PRO A 47 13.49 -0.24 3.16
N MET A 48 13.40 0.07 1.86
CA MET A 48 13.22 1.44 1.39
C MET A 48 11.83 1.96 1.75
N ALA A 49 10.80 1.15 1.53
CA ALA A 49 9.43 1.46 1.90
C ALA A 49 9.27 1.62 3.42
N ASP A 50 9.87 0.73 4.21
CA ASP A 50 9.87 0.80 5.68
C ASP A 50 10.48 2.11 6.17
N ASN A 51 11.64 2.48 5.63
CA ASN A 51 12.31 3.74 5.96
C ASN A 51 11.46 4.96 5.57
N LEU A 52 10.86 4.96 4.37
CA LEU A 52 9.94 6.01 3.92
C LEU A 52 8.71 6.13 4.82
N ALA A 53 8.20 5.02 5.33
CA ALA A 53 7.07 5.00 6.26
C ALA A 53 7.43 5.56 7.65
N THR A 54 8.71 5.64 8.01
CA THR A 54 9.13 6.38 9.22
C THR A 54 9.06 7.89 9.06
N LEU A 55 9.03 8.38 7.81
CA LEU A 55 8.89 9.81 7.51
C LEU A 55 7.41 10.18 7.58
N SER A 56 6.96 10.65 8.75
CA SER A 56 5.64 11.27 8.88
C SER A 56 5.73 12.72 8.42
N TYR A 57 4.94 13.08 7.41
CA TYR A 57 4.73 14.46 7.00
C TYR A 57 3.30 14.83 7.37
N PHE A 58 3.11 16.03 7.93
CA PHE A 58 1.79 16.56 8.30
C PHE A 58 1.01 15.70 9.29
N ASN A 59 1.71 15.05 10.23
CA ASN A 59 1.14 14.20 11.30
C ASN A 59 0.34 12.98 10.83
N MET A 60 0.42 12.57 9.56
CA MET A 60 -0.18 11.32 9.11
C MET A 60 0.80 10.17 9.31
N GLU A 61 0.34 9.11 9.98
CA GLU A 61 1.13 7.88 10.07
C GLU A 61 1.23 7.22 8.69
N ARG A 62 2.33 6.52 8.47
CA ARG A 62 2.54 5.69 7.28
C ARG A 62 2.92 4.28 7.71
N TRP A 63 2.46 3.30 6.97
CA TRP A 63 2.79 1.90 7.21
C TRP A 63 2.86 1.11 5.91
N VAL A 64 3.63 0.03 5.92
CA VAL A 64 3.78 -0.87 4.78
C VAL A 64 3.15 -2.22 5.12
N LEU A 65 2.28 -2.72 4.27
CA LEU A 65 1.78 -4.09 4.31
C LEU A 65 2.43 -4.88 3.19
N TRP A 66 3.25 -5.87 3.56
CA TRP A 66 3.90 -6.75 2.60
C TRP A 66 3.12 -8.06 2.47
N ILE A 67 2.57 -8.29 1.28
CA ILE A 67 1.75 -9.45 0.95
C ILE A 67 2.53 -10.34 -0.02
N ARG A 68 3.21 -11.36 0.49
CA ARG A 68 4.10 -12.21 -0.32
C ARG A 68 3.38 -13.01 -1.41
N ASP A 69 2.13 -13.40 -1.16
CA ASP A 69 1.24 -13.98 -2.16
C ASP A 69 -0.06 -13.17 -2.23
N GLY A 70 -0.22 -12.40 -3.31
CA GLY A 70 -1.40 -11.55 -3.50
C GLY A 70 -2.73 -12.31 -3.55
N LYS A 71 -2.72 -13.63 -3.83
CA LYS A 71 -3.94 -14.46 -3.87
C LYS A 71 -4.65 -14.51 -2.53
N VAL A 72 -3.92 -14.40 -1.42
CA VAL A 72 -4.47 -14.49 -0.06
C VAL A 72 -5.48 -13.37 0.25
N LEU A 73 -5.32 -12.22 -0.40
CA LEU A 73 -6.18 -11.04 -0.23
C LEU A 73 -6.75 -10.52 -1.55
N GLU A 74 -6.68 -11.29 -2.64
CA GLU A 74 -7.01 -10.81 -3.98
C GLU A 74 -8.41 -10.20 -4.07
N THR A 75 -9.43 -10.87 -3.51
CA THR A 75 -10.80 -10.34 -3.49
C THR A 75 -10.89 -9.00 -2.77
N THR A 76 -10.33 -8.91 -1.57
CA THR A 76 -10.37 -7.70 -0.75
C THR A 76 -9.62 -6.54 -1.41
N LEU A 77 -8.43 -6.79 -1.96
CA LEU A 77 -7.65 -5.74 -2.63
C LEU A 77 -8.33 -5.27 -3.92
N LYS A 78 -8.96 -6.18 -4.68
CA LYS A 78 -9.73 -5.82 -5.88
C LYS A 78 -10.94 -4.95 -5.59
N GLU A 79 -11.61 -5.14 -4.46
CA GLU A 79 -12.75 -4.30 -4.05
C GLU A 79 -12.30 -2.85 -3.87
N HIS A 80 -11.20 -2.61 -3.15
CA HIS A 80 -10.64 -1.26 -2.98
C HIS A 80 -10.11 -0.65 -4.28
N LEU A 81 -9.46 -1.45 -5.14
CA LEU A 81 -8.99 -0.97 -6.44
C LEU A 81 -10.13 -0.54 -7.36
N LYS A 82 -11.23 -1.29 -7.42
CA LYS A 82 -12.40 -0.96 -8.25
C LYS A 82 -13.13 0.31 -7.80
N ALA A 83 -13.04 0.65 -6.52
CA ALA A 83 -13.64 1.87 -5.98
C ALA A 83 -12.81 3.13 -6.27
N SER A 84 -11.53 2.97 -6.62
CA SER A 84 -10.61 4.09 -6.87
C SER A 84 -10.81 4.71 -8.26
N THR A 85 -10.59 6.03 -8.33
CA THR A 85 -10.58 6.81 -9.58
C THR A 85 -9.18 7.00 -10.16
N GLU A 86 -8.15 6.45 -9.52
CA GLU A 86 -6.74 6.64 -9.89
C GLU A 86 -6.39 6.01 -11.24
N ASP A 87 -5.43 6.61 -11.92
CA ASP A 87 -4.81 6.02 -13.11
C ASP A 87 -4.35 4.59 -12.82
N HIS A 88 -4.71 3.67 -13.72
CA HIS A 88 -4.43 2.22 -13.62
C HIS A 88 -5.19 1.47 -12.51
N ALA A 89 -6.18 2.06 -11.84
CA ALA A 89 -7.07 1.32 -10.91
C ALA A 89 -7.81 0.15 -11.60
N ASN A 90 -8.09 0.28 -12.90
CA ASN A 90 -8.69 -0.75 -13.74
C ASN A 90 -7.69 -1.76 -14.32
N ALA A 91 -6.41 -1.68 -13.97
CA ALA A 91 -5.43 -2.68 -14.40
C ALA A 91 -5.78 -4.06 -13.81
N ASP A 92 -5.38 -5.12 -14.50
CA ASP A 92 -5.51 -6.46 -13.94
C ASP A 92 -4.73 -6.53 -12.62
N PHE A 93 -5.36 -7.07 -11.57
CA PHE A 93 -4.70 -7.23 -10.27
C PHE A 93 -3.37 -7.99 -10.39
N GLY A 94 -3.31 -8.94 -11.31
CA GLY A 94 -2.11 -9.67 -11.67
C GLY A 94 -0.97 -8.80 -12.18
N ASP A 95 -1.21 -7.55 -12.58
CA ASP A 95 -0.21 -6.59 -13.06
C ASP A 95 0.14 -5.53 -12.03
N ILE A 96 -0.49 -5.51 -10.86
CA ILE A 96 -0.18 -4.57 -9.78
C ILE A 96 0.87 -5.16 -8.85
N LYS A 97 1.84 -4.35 -8.44
CA LYS A 97 2.86 -4.74 -7.44
C LYS A 97 2.87 -3.86 -6.20
N CYS A 98 2.36 -2.64 -6.30
CA CYS A 98 2.37 -1.68 -5.20
C CYS A 98 1.27 -0.64 -5.40
N PHE A 99 0.68 -0.17 -4.32
CA PHE A 99 -0.17 1.02 -4.29
C PHE A 99 -0.28 1.55 -2.86
N CYS A 100 -0.79 2.77 -2.70
CA CYS A 100 -1.10 3.32 -1.38
C CYS A 100 -2.61 3.44 -1.19
N PHE A 101 -3.05 3.35 0.07
CA PHE A 101 -4.40 3.63 0.50
C PHE A 101 -4.43 4.94 1.29
N SER A 102 -5.35 5.81 0.91
CA SER A 102 -5.58 7.12 1.49
C SER A 102 -6.65 7.02 2.59
N PRO A 103 -6.32 7.22 3.88
CA PRO A 103 -7.28 7.03 4.97
C PRO A 103 -8.42 8.05 5.01
N ILE A 104 -8.25 9.27 4.47
CA ILE A 104 -9.29 10.31 4.49
C ILE A 104 -10.13 10.24 3.22
N ALA A 105 -9.48 10.11 2.07
CA ALA A 105 -10.17 9.97 0.78
C ALA A 105 -10.82 8.59 0.60
N ASP A 106 -10.47 7.60 1.44
CA ASP A 106 -10.97 6.22 1.38
C ASP A 106 -10.74 5.55 0.01
N GLU A 107 -9.59 5.85 -0.61
CA GLU A 107 -9.29 5.41 -1.97
C GLU A 107 -7.84 4.96 -2.18
N VAL A 108 -7.63 4.17 -3.24
CA VAL A 108 -6.30 3.77 -3.69
C VAL A 108 -5.67 4.90 -4.51
N ALA A 109 -4.38 5.16 -4.29
CA ALA A 109 -3.58 6.11 -5.05
C ALA A 109 -2.16 5.58 -5.33
N GLY A 110 -1.47 6.17 -6.30
CA GLY A 110 -0.04 5.91 -6.52
C GLY A 110 0.27 4.46 -6.91
N ILE A 111 -0.56 3.87 -7.78
CA ILE A 111 -0.40 2.50 -8.26
C ILE A 111 0.91 2.36 -9.04
N ILE A 112 1.64 1.29 -8.76
CA ILE A 112 2.83 0.89 -9.52
C ILE A 112 2.59 -0.52 -10.07
N LEU A 113 2.70 -0.66 -11.39
CA LEU A 113 2.53 -1.92 -12.12
C LEU A 113 3.80 -2.78 -12.09
N LYS A 114 3.68 -4.08 -12.35
CA LYS A 114 4.77 -5.08 -12.31
C LYS A 114 5.95 -4.73 -13.21
N ASN A 115 5.71 -4.04 -14.33
CA ASN A 115 6.74 -3.55 -15.25
C ASN A 115 7.45 -2.27 -14.75
N GLY A 116 6.88 -1.56 -13.76
CA GLY A 116 7.50 -0.38 -13.16
C GLY A 116 8.67 -0.74 -12.24
N LYS A 117 9.40 0.26 -11.74
CA LYS A 117 10.46 0.08 -10.72
C LYS A 117 9.94 0.28 -9.30
N LEU A 118 10.51 -0.44 -8.33
CA LEU A 118 10.26 -0.22 -6.89
C LEU A 118 11.51 0.42 -6.26
N ASP A 119 11.93 1.54 -6.84
CA ASP A 119 13.02 2.34 -6.28
C ASP A 119 12.47 3.39 -5.31
N TYR A 120 13.39 4.05 -4.59
CA TYR A 120 13.06 5.07 -3.60
C TYR A 120 12.14 6.16 -4.15
N ALA A 121 12.41 6.66 -5.36
CA ALA A 121 11.63 7.74 -5.98
C ALA A 121 10.19 7.30 -6.26
N SER A 122 10.01 6.11 -6.85
CA SER A 122 8.69 5.58 -7.19
C SER A 122 7.85 5.31 -5.93
N LEU A 123 8.45 4.72 -4.89
CA LEU A 123 7.78 4.46 -3.61
C LEU A 123 7.40 5.76 -2.91
N HIS A 124 8.31 6.74 -2.90
CA HIS A 124 8.06 8.04 -2.29
C HIS A 124 6.93 8.80 -3.00
N GLN A 125 6.90 8.76 -4.33
CA GLN A 125 5.83 9.34 -5.12
C GLN A 125 4.48 8.67 -4.85
N SER A 126 4.44 7.35 -4.66
CA SER A 126 3.23 6.62 -4.31
C SER A 126 2.64 7.11 -2.97
N PHE A 127 3.47 7.25 -1.93
CA PHE A 127 3.05 7.83 -0.65
C PHE A 127 2.52 9.27 -0.81
N PHE A 128 3.21 10.09 -1.59
CA PHE A 128 2.80 11.48 -1.80
C PHE A 128 1.48 11.62 -2.52
N ARG A 129 1.17 10.74 -3.48
CA ARG A 129 -0.12 10.77 -4.17
C ARG A 129 -1.28 10.52 -3.22
N ALA A 130 -1.21 9.47 -2.40
CA ALA A 130 -2.22 9.23 -1.37
C ALA A 130 -2.34 10.43 -0.41
N GLN A 131 -1.20 10.94 0.07
CA GLN A 131 -1.21 12.13 0.93
C GLN A 131 -1.84 13.37 0.27
N ALA A 132 -1.62 13.60 -1.02
CA ALA A 132 -2.18 14.75 -1.72
C ALA A 132 -3.71 14.67 -1.81
N HIS A 133 -4.28 13.46 -1.95
CA HIS A 133 -5.73 13.25 -1.95
C HIS A 133 -6.33 13.64 -0.58
N ASP A 134 -5.74 13.16 0.51
CA ASP A 134 -6.17 13.51 1.87
C ASP A 134 -6.05 15.02 2.15
N ILE A 135 -4.95 15.66 1.74
CA ILE A 135 -4.74 17.11 1.94
C ILE A 135 -5.77 17.94 1.17
N ALA A 136 -6.15 17.53 -0.04
CA ALA A 136 -7.13 18.25 -0.84
C ALA A 136 -8.51 18.29 -0.15
N ILE A 137 -8.90 17.20 0.52
CA ILE A 137 -10.18 17.09 1.23
C ILE A 137 -10.16 17.86 2.56
N THR A 138 -9.06 17.81 3.29
CA THR A 138 -8.97 18.51 4.59
C THR A 138 -8.91 20.04 4.46
N ASN A 139 -8.52 20.56 3.29
CA ASN A 139 -8.45 22.01 3.02
C ASN A 139 -9.64 22.56 2.23
N SER A 140 -10.61 21.73 1.83
CA SER A 140 -11.85 22.13 1.14
C SER A 140 -12.99 22.37 2.12
#